data_AF-A0A9D7JSD2-F1
#
_entry.id   AF-A0A9D7JSD2-F1
#
_cell.length_a   1.000
_cell.length_b   1.000
_cell.length_c   1.000
_cell.angle_alpha   90.00
_cell.angle_beta   90.00
_cell.angle_gamma   90.00
#
_symmetry.space_group_name_H-M   'P 1'
#
loop_
_entity.id
_entity.type
_entity.pdbx_description
1 polymer ?
#
loop_
_entity_poly.entity_id
_entity_poly.type
_entity_poly.pdbx_seq_one_letter_code
_entity_poly.pdbx_strand_id
1 'polypeptide(L)'
;MHRRGGGCPTICVAGYMQGGGDGLTSRKFGMNCDCVLEVMVMLADGRIVKANQNLNSDLFWAVRGGTGGNFGILLNIKYQLVPLGFIWGIKITWNIDPSPGDAAQALYTIQEQYLTDNALPILN
;
A
#
# COMPACT_ATOMS: atom_id res chain seq x y z
N MET A 1 -6.44 -15.64 -6.89
CA MET A 1 -6.84 -14.22 -7.00
C MET A 1 -6.10 -13.43 -5.92
N HIS A 2 -5.59 -12.23 -6.25
CA HIS A 2 -4.72 -11.41 -5.39
C HIS A 2 -5.44 -10.19 -4.83
N ARG A 3 -5.20 -9.93 -3.54
CA ARG A 3 -5.58 -8.70 -2.82
C ARG A 3 -4.29 -8.05 -2.30
N ARG A 4 -4.12 -6.76 -2.60
CA ARG A 4 -2.91 -5.99 -2.26
C ARG A 4 -2.79 -5.95 -0.74
N GLY A 5 -1.63 -6.28 -0.20
CA GLY A 5 -1.39 -6.35 1.24
C GLY A 5 0.00 -5.85 1.60
N GLY A 6 0.21 -5.58 2.89
CA GLY A 6 1.49 -5.12 3.42
C GLY A 6 2.50 -6.25 3.57
N GLY A 7 3.74 -5.90 3.92
CA GLY A 7 4.80 -6.87 4.17
C GLY A 7 4.68 -7.63 5.50
N CYS A 8 3.91 -7.11 6.46
CA CYS A 8 3.74 -7.73 7.78
C CYS A 8 2.40 -8.47 7.86
N PRO A 9 2.40 -9.82 8.03
CA PRO A 9 1.17 -10.62 7.96
C PRO A 9 0.20 -10.39 9.12
N THR A 10 0.67 -9.80 10.23
CA THR A 10 -0.13 -9.57 11.44
C THR A 10 -0.92 -8.26 11.42
N ILE A 11 -0.68 -7.36 10.44
CA ILE A 11 -1.37 -6.08 10.36
C ILE A 11 -2.82 -6.29 9.93
N CYS A 12 -3.76 -5.73 10.70
CA CYS A 12 -5.18 -5.80 10.38
C CYS A 12 -5.52 -4.98 9.12
N VAL A 13 -6.35 -5.57 8.25
CA VAL A 13 -6.79 -4.97 6.98
C VAL A 13 -7.50 -3.62 7.14
N ALA A 14 -8.30 -3.45 8.19
CA ALA A 14 -9.18 -2.29 8.31
C ALA A 14 -8.39 -0.98 8.47
N GLY A 15 -7.43 -0.95 9.40
CA GLY A 15 -6.56 0.22 9.60
C GLY A 15 -5.61 0.43 8.43
N TYR A 16 -5.01 -0.66 7.93
CA TYR A 16 -4.10 -0.64 6.79
C TYR A 16 -4.74 -0.02 5.53
N MET A 17 -5.95 -0.45 5.18
CA MET A 17 -6.70 0.10 4.04
C MET A 17 -7.03 1.59 4.27
N GLN A 18 -7.51 1.95 5.45
CA GLN A 18 -7.90 3.33 5.74
C GLN A 18 -6.71 4.30 5.75
N GLY A 19 -5.50 3.81 6.03
CA GLY A 19 -4.25 4.57 5.91
C GLY A 19 -3.63 4.56 4.51
N GLY A 20 -4.32 3.99 3.51
CA GLY A 20 -3.85 3.84 2.13
C GLY A 20 -3.38 2.42 1.83
N GLY A 21 -2.39 1.96 2.60
CA GLY A 21 -1.93 0.58 2.58
C GLY A 21 -1.00 0.28 1.41
N ASP A 22 0.27 0.64 1.57
CA ASP A 22 1.34 0.32 0.64
C ASP A 22 1.89 -1.11 0.83
N GLY A 23 2.38 -1.72 -0.24
CA GLY A 23 2.97 -3.04 -0.25
C GLY A 23 3.70 -3.35 -1.56
N LEU A 24 4.30 -4.53 -1.63
CA LEU A 24 5.19 -4.94 -2.73
C LEU A 24 4.54 -4.87 -4.12
N THR A 25 3.22 -5.01 -4.18
CA THR A 25 2.47 -4.98 -5.45
C THR A 25 1.85 -3.62 -5.76
N SER A 26 2.04 -2.60 -4.92
CA SER A 26 1.45 -1.26 -5.11
C SER A 26 1.83 -0.63 -6.43
N ARG A 27 3.10 -0.76 -6.83
CA ARG A 27 3.60 -0.16 -8.08
C ARG A 27 2.86 -0.64 -9.33
N LYS A 28 2.42 -1.89 -9.35
CA LYS A 28 1.73 -2.47 -10.51
C LYS A 28 0.22 -2.26 -10.44
N PHE A 29 -0.36 -2.23 -9.24
CA PHE A 29 -1.79 -2.40 -9.07
C PHE A 29 -2.48 -1.34 -8.20
N GLY A 30 -1.77 -0.29 -7.78
CA GLY A 30 -2.25 0.71 -6.82
C GLY A 30 -2.13 0.23 -5.38
N MET A 31 -2.28 1.17 -4.45
CA MET A 31 -2.32 0.90 -3.02
C MET A 31 -3.57 0.09 -2.65
N ASN A 32 -3.62 -0.39 -1.41
CA ASN A 32 -4.74 -1.21 -0.96
C ASN A 32 -6.08 -0.46 -1.00
N CYS A 33 -6.10 0.82 -0.66
CA CYS A 33 -7.29 1.67 -0.72
C CYS A 33 -7.81 1.89 -2.15
N ASP A 34 -6.92 1.96 -3.15
CA ASP A 34 -7.29 2.18 -4.56
C ASP A 34 -8.15 1.03 -5.11
N CYS A 35 -8.01 -0.17 -4.53
CA CYS A 35 -8.66 -1.39 -4.97
C CYS A 35 -10.01 -1.67 -4.28
N VAL A 36 -10.49 -0.75 -3.44
CA VAL A 36 -11.76 -0.89 -2.73
C VAL A 36 -12.91 -0.48 -3.65
N LEU A 37 -13.95 -1.30 -3.70
CA LEU A 37 -15.17 -1.08 -4.49
C LEU A 37 -16.31 -0.50 -3.66
N GLU A 38 -16.42 -0.89 -2.40
CA GLU A 38 -17.48 -0.48 -1.48
C GLU A 38 -17.02 -0.73 -0.03
N VAL A 39 -17.52 0.08 0.90
CA VAL A 39 -17.41 -0.15 2.34
C VAL A 39 -18.77 -0.09 3.04
N MET A 40 -18.87 -0.73 4.20
CA MET A 40 -19.95 -0.48 5.17
C MET A 40 -19.38 0.14 6.43
N VAL A 41 -19.99 1.24 6.87
CA VAL A 41 -19.53 2.02 8.03
C VAL A 41 -20.72 2.29 8.95
N MET A 42 -20.52 2.07 10.25
CA MET A 42 -21.43 2.58 11.28
C MET A 42 -21.01 4.00 11.66
N LEU A 43 -21.90 4.97 11.44
CA LEU A 43 -21.67 6.37 11.75
C LEU A 43 -21.87 6.65 13.25
N ALA A 44 -21.48 7.85 13.67
CA ALA A 44 -21.57 8.29 15.07
C ALA A 44 -23.01 8.28 15.63
N ASP A 45 -24.02 8.44 14.77
CA ASP A 45 -25.43 8.38 15.13
C ASP A 45 -26.01 6.95 15.14
N GLY A 46 -25.15 5.93 14.95
CA GLY A 46 -25.52 4.52 14.95
C GLY A 46 -26.05 4.00 13.60
N ARG A 47 -26.25 4.85 12.59
CA ARG A 47 -26.69 4.39 11.26
C ARG A 47 -25.58 3.59 10.57
N ILE A 48 -25.94 2.48 9.94
CA ILE A 48 -25.04 1.72 9.07
C ILE A 48 -25.29 2.14 7.63
N VAL A 49 -24.25 2.68 6.99
CA VAL A 49 -24.31 3.16 5.61
C VAL A 49 -23.34 2.38 4.72
N LYS A 50 -23.72 2.23 3.44
CA LYS A 50 -22.84 1.79 2.38
C LYS A 50 -22.20 3.00 1.71
N ALA A 51 -20.91 2.93 1.40
CA ALA A 51 -20.23 3.97 0.66
C ALA A 51 -19.46 3.38 -0.52
N ASN A 52 -19.67 3.93 -1.72
CA ASN A 52 -19.00 3.57 -2.96
C ASN A 52 -18.94 4.80 -3.90
N GLN A 53 -18.51 4.64 -5.14
CA GLN A 53 -18.37 5.76 -6.09
C GLN A 53 -19.68 6.54 -6.34
N ASN A 54 -20.84 5.91 -6.20
CA ASN A 54 -22.14 6.48 -6.54
C ASN A 54 -23.03 6.74 -5.31
N LEU A 55 -22.61 6.34 -4.12
CA LEU A 55 -23.40 6.43 -2.88
C LEU A 55 -22.48 6.83 -1.72
N ASN A 56 -22.79 7.91 -1.00
CA ASN A 56 -21.92 8.47 0.07
C ASN A 56 -20.46 8.59 -0.41
N SER A 57 -20.27 9.17 -1.60
CA SER A 57 -19.00 9.16 -2.34
C SER A 57 -17.91 9.99 -1.66
N ASP A 58 -18.30 11.00 -0.89
CA ASP A 58 -17.46 11.78 0.02
C ASP A 58 -16.88 10.91 1.14
N LEU A 59 -17.72 10.11 1.81
CA LEU A 59 -17.30 9.14 2.81
C LEU A 59 -16.41 8.07 2.17
N PHE A 60 -16.78 7.57 0.99
CA PHE A 60 -16.00 6.58 0.26
C PHE A 60 -14.62 7.09 -0.16
N TRP A 61 -14.51 8.37 -0.53
CA TRP A 61 -13.22 9.01 -0.77
C TRP A 61 -12.42 9.13 0.54
N ALA A 62 -13.05 9.63 1.61
CA ALA A 62 -12.38 9.91 2.88
C ALA A 62 -11.82 8.65 3.56
N VAL A 63 -12.58 7.56 3.58
CA VAL A 63 -12.15 6.30 4.22
C VAL A 63 -11.03 5.56 3.46
N ARG A 64 -10.71 5.96 2.21
CA ARG A 64 -9.69 5.31 1.37
C ARG A 64 -8.35 6.05 1.42
N GLY A 65 -7.85 6.33 2.62
CA GLY A 65 -6.57 7.02 2.84
C GLY A 65 -6.60 8.07 3.95
N GLY A 66 -7.78 8.44 4.45
CA GLY A 66 -7.96 9.45 5.50
C GLY A 66 -7.66 9.00 6.92
N THR A 67 -6.93 7.89 7.11
CA THR A 67 -6.61 7.27 8.41
C THR A 67 -7.84 6.71 9.15
N GLY A 68 -7.67 5.55 9.79
CA GLY A 68 -8.77 4.83 10.42
C GLY A 68 -9.32 5.51 11.67
N GLY A 69 -10.62 5.33 11.92
CA GLY A 69 -11.30 5.82 13.13
C GLY A 69 -11.88 7.23 13.04
N ASN A 70 -11.67 7.94 11.93
CA ASN A 70 -12.17 9.31 11.75
C ASN A 70 -13.65 9.40 11.34
N PHE A 71 -14.14 8.43 10.57
CA PHE A 71 -15.43 8.54 9.87
C PHE A 71 -16.48 7.52 10.33
N GLY A 72 -16.23 6.84 11.45
CA GLY A 72 -17.09 5.80 12.01
C GLY A 72 -16.38 4.45 12.15
N ILE A 73 -17.16 3.42 12.44
CA ILE A 73 -16.67 2.04 12.61
C ILE A 73 -16.80 1.30 11.28
N LEU A 74 -15.67 0.93 10.69
CA LEU A 74 -15.65 0.14 9.46
C LEU A 74 -16.06 -1.30 9.73
N LEU A 75 -17.16 -1.74 9.11
CA LEU A 75 -17.74 -3.07 9.32
C LEU A 75 -17.41 -4.04 8.18
N ASN A 76 -17.28 -3.54 6.94
CA ASN A 76 -17.03 -4.37 5.77
C ASN A 76 -16.26 -3.61 4.70
N ILE A 77 -15.44 -4.35 3.94
CA ILE A 77 -14.73 -3.86 2.78
C ILE A 77 -14.93 -4.84 1.62
N LYS A 78 -15.37 -4.32 0.47
CA LYS A 78 -15.44 -5.06 -0.78
C LYS A 78 -14.25 -4.70 -1.66
N TYR A 79 -13.47 -5.68 -2.07
CA TYR A 79 -12.27 -5.48 -2.90
C TYR A 79 -12.45 -5.91 -4.34
N GLN A 80 -11.77 -5.21 -5.24
CA GLN A 80 -11.45 -5.70 -6.56
C GLN A 80 -10.23 -6.61 -6.48
N LEU A 81 -10.39 -7.86 -6.91
CA LEU A 81 -9.30 -8.83 -6.98
C LEU A 81 -8.73 -8.88 -8.41
N VAL A 82 -7.44 -9.18 -8.52
CA VAL A 82 -6.75 -9.35 -9.81
C VAL A 82 -6.04 -10.70 -9.89
N PRO A 83 -5.82 -11.26 -11.08
CA PRO A 83 -4.93 -12.40 -11.24
C PRO A 83 -3.49 -12.00 -10.90
N LEU A 84 -2.76 -12.93 -10.30
CA LEU A 84 -1.34 -12.76 -9.96
C LEU A 84 -0.58 -13.96 -10.49
N GLY A 85 0.42 -13.69 -11.32
CA GLY A 85 1.33 -14.71 -11.85
C GLY A 85 2.50 -14.96 -10.90
N PHE A 86 3.58 -15.50 -11.46
CA PHE A 86 4.83 -15.71 -10.71
C PHE A 86 5.44 -14.38 -10.25
N ILE A 87 5.88 -14.35 -8.98
CA ILE A 87 6.63 -13.25 -8.38
C ILE A 87 8.05 -13.74 -8.11
N TRP A 88 9.03 -12.92 -8.47
CA TRP A 88 10.42 -13.09 -8.07
C TRP A 88 10.77 -12.05 -7.01
N GLY A 89 11.46 -12.48 -5.95
CA GLY A 89 11.97 -11.61 -4.90
C GLY A 89 13.47 -11.76 -4.78
N ILE A 90 14.19 -10.63 -4.76
CA ILE A 90 15.64 -10.57 -4.56
C ILE A 90 15.89 -9.71 -3.33
N LYS A 91 16.80 -10.15 -2.46
CA LYS A 91 17.29 -9.37 -1.33
C LYS A 91 18.76 -9.05 -1.59
N ILE A 92 19.09 -7.76 -1.67
CA ILE A 92 20.46 -7.28 -1.78
C ILE A 92 20.83 -6.66 -0.43
N THR A 93 21.98 -7.02 0.12
CA THR A 93 22.48 -6.50 1.41
C THR A 93 23.97 -6.22 1.32
N TRP A 94 24.40 -5.10 1.90
CA TRP A 94 25.82 -4.73 2.05
C TRP A 94 26.02 -4.06 3.42
N ASN A 95 27.26 -4.02 3.88
CA ASN A 95 27.61 -3.31 5.10
C ASN A 95 27.72 -1.82 4.81
N ILE A 96 27.12 -0.97 5.66
CA ILE A 96 27.31 0.48 5.60
C ILE A 96 28.42 0.84 6.59
N ASP A 97 29.49 1.47 6.10
CA ASP A 97 30.46 2.13 6.97
C ASP A 97 29.80 3.39 7.57
N PRO A 98 29.76 3.56 8.91
CA PRO A 98 29.11 4.71 9.56
C PRO A 98 29.87 6.05 9.38
N SER A 99 30.88 6.11 8.50
CA SER A 99 31.57 7.35 8.17
C SER A 99 30.56 8.43 7.68
N PRO A 100 30.60 9.67 8.21
CA PRO A 100 29.56 10.69 7.95
C PRO A 100 29.36 11.12 6.48
N GLY A 101 30.23 10.72 5.56
CA GLY A 101 30.14 11.06 4.14
C GLY A 101 29.27 10.12 3.30
N ASP A 102 28.94 8.92 3.79
CA ASP A 102 28.55 7.81 2.92
C ASP A 102 27.06 7.68 2.64
N ALA A 103 26.16 8.15 3.49
CA ALA A 103 24.72 7.90 3.27
C ALA A 103 24.18 8.61 2.01
N ALA A 104 24.59 9.86 1.78
CA ALA A 104 24.23 10.60 0.57
C ALA A 104 24.94 10.03 -0.67
N GLN A 105 26.20 9.62 -0.54
CA GLN A 105 26.96 9.00 -1.62
C GLN A 105 26.40 7.63 -2.00
N ALA A 106 25.97 6.83 -1.02
CA ALA A 106 25.33 5.53 -1.26
C ALA A 106 24.00 5.67 -2.00
N LEU A 107 23.16 6.65 -1.62
CA LEU A 107 21.93 6.96 -2.35
C LEU A 107 22.22 7.44 -3.78
N TYR A 108 23.25 8.29 -3.95
CA TYR A 108 23.69 8.75 -5.27
C TYR A 108 24.17 7.59 -6.14
N THR A 109 25.02 6.71 -5.61
CA THR A 109 25.50 5.51 -6.30
C THR A 109 24.35 4.57 -6.68
N ILE A 110 23.38 4.37 -5.79
CA ILE A 110 22.19 3.57 -6.11
C ILE A 110 21.41 4.19 -7.26
N GLN A 111 21.22 5.51 -7.23
CA GLN A 111 20.47 6.23 -8.24
C GLN A 111 21.16 6.19 -9.60
N GLU A 112 22.46 6.49 -9.68
CA GLU A 112 23.21 6.48 -10.94
C GLU A 112 23.43 5.08 -11.53
N GLN A 113 23.71 4.08 -10.70
CA GLN A 113 24.17 2.79 -11.22
C GLN A 113 23.04 1.78 -11.43
N TYR A 114 21.91 1.95 -10.72
CA TYR A 114 20.87 0.93 -10.69
C TYR A 114 19.44 1.44 -10.94
N LEU A 115 19.19 2.77 -10.96
CA LEU A 115 17.83 3.32 -11.11
C LEU A 115 17.61 4.21 -12.35
N THR A 116 18.67 4.71 -12.98
CA THR A 116 18.59 5.61 -14.15
C THR A 116 18.45 4.86 -15.47
N ASP A 117 19.22 3.79 -15.64
CA ASP A 117 19.16 2.93 -16.81
C ASP A 117 18.60 1.59 -16.36
N ASN A 118 17.64 1.01 -17.10
CA ASN A 118 17.02 -0.30 -16.83
C ASN A 118 18.03 -1.50 -16.88
N ALA A 119 19.32 -1.25 -16.67
CA ALA A 119 20.37 -2.23 -16.56
C ALA A 119 20.21 -3.03 -15.27
N LEU A 120 20.22 -4.36 -15.40
CA LEU A 120 20.21 -5.25 -14.24
C LEU A 120 21.55 -5.15 -13.50
N PRO A 121 21.56 -5.15 -12.16
CA PRO A 121 22.81 -5.20 -11.39
C PRO A 121 23.61 -6.45 -11.78
N ILE A 122 24.89 -6.27 -12.08
CA ILE A 122 25.83 -7.38 -12.26
C ILE A 122 26.09 -7.98 -10.88
N LEU A 123 25.47 -9.12 -10.60
CA LEU A 123 25.69 -9.89 -9.38
C LEU A 123 26.88 -10.83 -9.61
N ASN A 124 28.00 -10.56 -8.93
CA ASN A 124 29.11 -11.50 -8.81
C ASN A 124 28.90 -12.45 -7.63
#